data_AF-W4QSY2-F1
#
_entry.id   AF-W4QSY2-F1
#
_cell.length_a   1.000
_cell.length_b   1.000
_cell.length_c   1.000
_cell.angle_alpha   90.00
_cell.angle_beta   90.00
_cell.angle_gamma   90.00
#
_symmetry.space_group_name_H-M   'P 1'
#
loop_
_entity.id
_entity.type
_entity.pdbx_description
1 polymer ?
#
loop_
_entity_poly.entity_id
_entity_poly.type
_entity_poly.pdbx_seq_one_letter_code
_entity_poly.pdbx_strand_id
1 'polypeptide(L)'
;MLNELLLENGLARVAYIFAPNTRHVDRFYEIQKKAQQQAIGIWSIENYATEGGFAEEVDLEKQEPSKLANACDDPKIKGNHSSSGDLIYHIPGGQYYEKTNPEEMFCTEEEAKEAGYRKSMR
;
A
#
# COMPACT_ATOMS: atom_id res chain seq x y z
N MET A 1 6.23 32.55 -14.91
CA MET A 1 5.03 32.48 -15.79
C MET A 1 3.87 31.85 -15.02
N LEU A 2 2.61 32.10 -15.42
CA LEU A 2 1.44 31.52 -14.73
C LEU A 2 1.51 29.98 -14.68
N ASN A 3 1.85 29.34 -15.79
CA ASN A 3 1.93 27.87 -15.88
C ASN A 3 2.96 27.29 -14.90
N GLU A 4 4.11 27.95 -14.73
CA GLU A 4 5.13 27.54 -13.75
C GLU A 4 4.59 27.63 -12.32
N LEU A 5 3.87 28.71 -12.01
CA LEU A 5 3.30 28.95 -10.68
C LEU A 5 2.21 27.94 -10.34
N LEU A 6 1.38 27.54 -11.33
CA LEU A 6 0.38 26.48 -11.15
C LEU A 6 1.02 25.13 -10.87
N LEU A 7 2.11 24.79 -11.56
CA LEU A 7 2.84 23.54 -11.34
C LEU A 7 3.56 23.54 -9.99
N GLU A 8 4.17 24.67 -9.60
CA GLU A 8 4.89 24.83 -8.33
C GLU A 8 3.96 24.70 -7.12
N ASN A 9 2.75 25.24 -7.20
CA ASN A 9 1.73 25.09 -6.16
C ASN A 9 0.93 23.78 -6.27
N GLY A 10 1.33 22.85 -7.17
CA GLY A 10 0.64 21.57 -7.33
C GLY A 10 -0.83 21.70 -7.74
N LEU A 11 -1.19 22.76 -8.45
CA LEU A 11 -2.57 23.01 -8.91
C LEU A 11 -2.83 22.49 -10.33
N ALA A 12 -1.77 22.09 -11.03
CA ALA A 12 -1.85 21.59 -12.40
C ALA A 12 -0.87 20.42 -12.63
N ARG A 13 -1.13 19.66 -13.69
CA ARG A 13 -0.22 18.67 -14.25
C ARG A 13 0.16 19.07 -15.68
N VAL A 14 1.34 18.66 -16.11
CA VAL A 14 1.82 18.77 -17.48
C VAL A 14 1.12 17.70 -18.32
N ALA A 15 0.31 18.15 -19.27
CA ALA A 15 -0.44 17.29 -20.17
C ALA A 15 -0.70 18.02 -21.50
N TYR A 16 -1.16 17.27 -22.51
CA TYR A 16 -1.60 17.82 -23.81
C TYR A 16 -0.55 18.66 -24.53
N ILE A 17 0.66 18.12 -24.65
CA ILE A 17 1.76 18.76 -25.36
C ILE A 17 1.62 18.47 -26.86
N PHE A 18 1.35 19.50 -27.66
CA PHE A 18 1.26 19.40 -29.11
C PHE A 18 2.49 20.02 -29.77
N ALA A 19 3.22 19.23 -30.56
CA ALA A 19 4.32 19.73 -31.38
C ALA A 19 3.79 20.78 -32.38
N PRO A 20 4.57 21.85 -32.69
CA PRO A 20 5.97 22.08 -32.30
C PRO A 20 6.15 22.87 -30.99
N ASN A 21 5.11 23.11 -30.20
CA ASN A 21 5.15 23.99 -29.03
C ASN A 21 5.73 23.32 -27.78
N THR A 22 6.99 22.89 -27.84
CA THR A 22 7.64 22.11 -26.78
C THR A 22 8.70 22.87 -25.98
N ARG A 23 8.92 24.16 -26.25
CA ARG A 23 10.03 24.98 -25.69
C ARG A 23 10.19 24.92 -24.16
N HIS A 24 9.10 24.76 -23.42
CA HIS A 24 9.10 24.82 -21.94
C HIS A 24 8.78 23.49 -21.26
N VAL A 25 8.59 22.44 -22.05
CA VAL A 25 8.09 21.16 -21.58
C VAL A 25 9.03 20.55 -20.54
N ASP A 26 10.34 20.55 -20.81
CA ASP A 26 11.34 20.00 -19.90
C ASP A 26 11.32 20.69 -18.53
N ARG A 27 11.27 22.03 -18.52
CA ARG A 27 11.18 22.81 -17.29
C ARG A 27 9.89 22.53 -16.51
N PHE A 28 8.78 22.34 -17.20
CA PHE A 28 7.51 22.03 -16.55
C PHE A 28 7.53 20.64 -15.90
N TYR A 29 8.16 19.65 -16.53
CA TYR A 29 8.36 18.33 -15.92
C TYR A 29 9.21 18.39 -14.66
N GLU A 30 10.26 19.21 -14.63
CA GLU A 30 11.08 19.40 -13.42
C GLU A 30 10.27 19.99 -12.26
N ILE A 31 9.46 21.02 -12.54
CA ILE A 31 8.61 21.65 -11.52
C ILE A 31 7.55 20.67 -11.02
N GLN A 32 6.88 19.96 -11.94
CA GLN A 32 5.91 18.94 -11.57
C GLN A 32 6.54 17.85 -10.68
N LYS A 33 7.73 17.36 -11.03
CA LYS A 33 8.43 16.34 -10.24
C LYS A 33 8.72 16.82 -8.81
N LYS A 34 9.09 18.09 -8.63
CA LYS A 34 9.28 18.69 -7.30
C LYS A 34 7.97 18.75 -6.52
N ALA A 35 6.89 19.21 -7.15
CA ALA A 35 5.57 19.28 -6.50
C ALA A 35 5.03 17.89 -6.13
N GLN A 36 5.29 16.87 -6.96
CA GLN A 36 5.00 15.46 -6.68
C GLN A 36 5.75 14.96 -5.45
N GLN A 37 7.07 15.17 -5.39
CA GLN A 37 7.91 14.75 -4.26
C GLN A 37 7.53 15.42 -2.95
N GLN A 38 7.06 16.67 -3.02
CA GLN A 38 6.60 17.43 -1.87
C GLN A 38 5.12 17.20 -1.53
N ALA A 39 4.43 16.34 -2.29
CA ALA A 39 3.01 16.03 -2.12
C ALA A 39 2.13 17.30 -2.06
N ILE A 40 2.40 18.28 -2.94
CA ILE A 40 1.70 19.58 -2.95
C ILE A 40 0.41 19.49 -3.78
N GLY A 41 -0.70 20.01 -3.26
CA GLY A 41 -1.95 20.18 -4.00
C GLY A 41 -2.52 18.86 -4.49
N ILE A 42 -2.75 18.72 -5.80
CA ILE A 42 -3.27 17.50 -6.44
C ILE A 42 -2.40 16.27 -6.20
N TRP A 43 -1.13 16.44 -5.80
CA TRP A 43 -0.18 15.37 -5.53
C TRP A 43 -0.23 14.86 -4.07
N SER A 44 -1.01 15.51 -3.21
CA SER A 44 -1.20 15.07 -1.80
C SER A 44 -2.10 13.84 -1.68
N ILE A 45 -2.92 13.58 -2.70
CA ILE A 45 -3.86 12.46 -2.73
C ILE A 45 -3.24 11.40 -3.63
N GLU A 46 -2.97 10.21 -3.08
CA GLU A 46 -2.41 9.13 -3.89
C GLU A 46 -3.40 8.70 -4.99
N ASN A 47 -2.86 8.39 -6.16
CA ASN A 47 -3.62 7.95 -7.33
C ASN A 47 -4.69 8.94 -7.87
N TYR A 48 -4.75 10.17 -7.35
CA TYR A 48 -5.67 11.18 -7.85
C TYR A 48 -5.25 11.72 -9.22
N ALA A 49 -4.00 12.20 -9.35
CA ALA A 49 -3.47 12.73 -10.60
C ALA A 49 -2.58 11.69 -11.29
N THR A 50 -3.05 11.15 -12.42
CA THR A 50 -2.34 10.14 -13.21
C THR A 50 -1.94 10.68 -14.58
N GLU A 51 -1.17 9.91 -15.35
CA GLU A 51 -0.84 10.27 -16.73
C GLU A 51 -2.11 10.40 -17.60
N GLY A 52 -3.09 9.53 -17.35
CA GLY A 52 -4.36 9.49 -18.08
C GLY A 52 -5.35 10.58 -17.72
N GLY A 53 -5.19 11.28 -16.59
CA GLY A 53 -6.17 12.26 -16.14
C GLY A 53 -6.23 12.42 -14.63
N PHE A 54 -7.43 12.76 -14.15
CA PHE A 54 -7.76 12.82 -12.74
C PHE A 54 -8.74 11.71 -12.43
N ALA A 55 -8.53 10.98 -11.34
CA ALA A 55 -9.48 9.96 -10.88
C ALA A 55 -10.77 10.64 -10.38
N GLU A 56 -11.93 10.20 -10.87
CA GLU A 56 -13.25 10.68 -10.43
C GLU A 56 -13.64 10.08 -9.06
N GLU A 57 -13.26 8.84 -8.82
CA GLU A 57 -13.47 8.13 -7.56
C GLU A 57 -12.10 7.79 -6.96
N VAL A 58 -11.64 8.66 -6.06
CA VAL A 58 -10.59 8.26 -5.12
C VAL A 58 -11.27 7.55 -3.97
N ASP A 59 -11.36 6.22 -4.04
CA ASP A 59 -11.66 5.39 -2.87
C ASP A 59 -10.57 5.66 -1.83
N LEU A 60 -10.82 6.63 -0.95
CA LEU A 60 -9.98 6.96 0.20
C LEU A 60 -9.86 5.78 1.19
N GLU A 61 -10.60 4.69 0.95
CA GLU A 61 -10.67 3.49 1.78
C GLU A 61 -9.68 2.37 1.38
N LYS A 62 -8.75 2.60 0.43
CA LYS A 62 -7.69 1.62 0.11
C LYS A 62 -6.27 2.13 0.33
N GLN A 63 -6.07 2.89 1.39
CA GLN A 63 -4.75 3.11 1.98
C GLN A 63 -4.65 2.46 3.36
N GLU A 64 -4.84 1.15 3.38
CA GLU A 64 -4.07 0.32 4.31
C GLU A 64 -2.65 0.21 3.72
N PRO A 65 -1.59 0.42 4.51
CA PRO A 65 -0.23 0.42 4.01
C PRO A 65 0.09 -0.97 3.43
N SER A 66 0.22 -1.04 2.11
CA SER A 66 0.87 -2.13 1.41
C SER A 66 2.38 -2.11 1.72
N LYS A 67 2.71 -2.47 2.96
CA LYS A 67 4.02 -3.04 3.33
C LYS A 67 3.85 -4.52 3.67
N LEU A 68 3.22 -5.25 2.76
CA LEU A 68 3.52 -6.66 2.51
C LEU A 68 4.91 -6.74 1.84
N ALA A 69 5.94 -6.46 2.63
CA ALA A 69 7.33 -6.75 2.31
C ALA A 69 8.15 -6.79 3.61
N ASN A 70 7.69 -7.61 4.55
CA ASN A 70 8.57 -8.46 5.32
C ASN A 70 7.78 -9.74 5.56
N ALA A 71 7.83 -10.63 4.56
CA ALA A 71 7.87 -12.05 4.90
C ALA A 71 8.97 -12.15 5.98
N CYS A 72 8.60 -12.37 7.24
CA CYS A 72 9.62 -12.75 8.20
C CYS A 72 10.30 -13.98 7.60
N ASP A 73 11.62 -13.93 7.47
CA ASP A 73 12.42 -15.06 6.97
C ASP A 73 12.18 -16.36 7.77
N ASP A 74 11.44 -16.29 8.87
CA ASP A 74 10.97 -17.41 9.67
C ASP A 74 9.57 -17.10 10.25
N PRO A 75 8.46 -17.39 9.55
CA PRO A 75 7.13 -17.28 10.12
C PRO A 75 6.99 -18.38 11.19
N LYS A 76 6.90 -17.95 12.45
CA LYS A 76 6.94 -18.88 13.60
C LYS A 76 5.57 -19.29 14.08
N ILE A 77 4.49 -18.71 13.55
CA ILE A 77 3.14 -18.97 14.03
C ILE A 77 2.42 -19.84 13.01
N LYS A 78 1.97 -21.01 13.44
CA LYS A 78 1.28 -22.00 12.61
C LYS A 78 -0.22 -21.86 12.77
N GLY A 79 -0.94 -21.51 11.72
CA GLY A 79 -2.40 -21.49 11.66
C GLY A 79 -2.96 -22.78 11.06
N ASN A 80 -3.98 -23.36 11.67
CA ASN A 80 -4.74 -24.48 11.11
C ASN A 80 -6.23 -24.32 11.39
N HIS A 81 -7.06 -24.91 10.52
CA HIS A 81 -8.48 -25.12 10.84
C HIS A 81 -8.63 -26.41 11.66
N SER A 82 -9.48 -26.37 12.68
CA SER A 82 -9.96 -27.56 13.38
C SER A 82 -11.07 -28.21 12.57
N SER A 83 -11.27 -29.52 12.71
CA SER A 83 -12.42 -30.23 12.13
C SER A 83 -13.78 -29.68 12.58
N SER A 84 -13.80 -28.89 13.66
CA SER A 84 -14.97 -28.18 14.16
C SER A 84 -15.24 -26.84 13.45
N GLY A 85 -14.39 -26.42 12.51
CA GLY A 85 -14.49 -25.14 11.80
C GLY A 85 -13.82 -23.96 12.53
N ASP A 86 -13.14 -24.20 13.65
CA ASP A 86 -12.40 -23.17 14.38
C ASP A 86 -11.03 -22.92 13.74
N LEU A 87 -10.70 -21.66 13.49
CA LEU A 87 -9.36 -21.23 13.07
C LEU A 87 -8.48 -21.08 14.31
N ILE A 88 -7.40 -21.85 14.43
CA ILE A 88 -6.54 -21.87 15.61
C ILE A 88 -5.09 -21.59 15.18
N TYR A 89 -4.41 -20.67 15.87
CA TYR A 89 -2.98 -20.45 15.68
C TYR A 89 -2.16 -20.99 16.85
N HIS A 90 -0.96 -21.46 16.52
CA HIS A 90 0.01 -22.07 17.43
C HIS A 90 1.31 -21.28 17.40
N ILE A 91 1.76 -20.87 18.59
CA ILE A 91 3.03 -20.18 18.81
C ILE A 91 4.18 -21.17 19.04
N PRO A 92 5.43 -20.81 18.70
CA PRO A 92 6.58 -21.66 18.95
C PRO A 92 6.76 -21.83 20.47
N GLY A 93 6.73 -23.07 20.95
CA GLY A 93 6.74 -23.40 22.37
C GLY A 93 5.38 -23.79 22.97
N GLY A 94 4.30 -23.75 22.17
CA GLY A 94 3.01 -24.32 22.56
C GLY A 94 3.01 -25.85 22.49
N GLN A 95 2.18 -26.52 23.31
CA GLN A 95 2.17 -27.99 23.42
C GLN A 95 1.85 -28.69 22.09
N TYR A 96 1.03 -28.07 21.25
CA TYR A 96 0.62 -28.62 19.96
C TYR A 96 1.44 -28.10 18.76
N TYR A 97 2.43 -27.23 18.98
CA TYR A 97 3.16 -26.57 17.90
C TYR A 97 3.91 -27.54 16.97
N GLU A 98 4.50 -28.60 17.52
CA GLU A 98 5.22 -29.61 16.73
C GLU A 98 4.29 -30.59 16.02
N LYS A 99 3.07 -30.79 16.55
CA LYS A 99 2.08 -31.73 16.01
C LYS A 99 1.18 -31.10 14.94
N THR A 100 0.97 -29.79 15.01
CA THR A 100 0.10 -29.08 14.07
C THR A 100 0.76 -28.96 12.70
N ASN A 101 0.04 -29.40 11.66
CA ASN A 101 0.36 -29.12 10.27
C ASN A 101 -0.25 -27.76 9.91
N PRO A 102 0.55 -26.72 9.63
CA PRO A 102 0.03 -25.41 9.28
C PRO A 102 -0.57 -25.40 7.87
N GLU A 103 -1.72 -24.76 7.73
CA GLU A 103 -2.28 -24.38 6.45
C GLU A 103 -1.91 -22.94 6.09
N GLU A 104 -1.75 -22.10 7.11
CA GLU A 104 -1.35 -20.70 6.98
C GLU A 104 -0.26 -20.39 8.01
N MET A 105 0.72 -19.59 7.63
CA MET A 105 1.87 -19.27 8.46
C MET A 105 1.89 -17.76 8.70
N PHE A 106 1.88 -17.35 9.96
CA PHE A 106 1.84 -15.95 10.38
C PHE A 106 3.18 -15.52 10.99
N CYS A 107 3.47 -14.24 10.83
CA CYS A 107 4.66 -13.63 11.41
C CYS A 107 4.39 -13.13 12.84
N THR A 108 3.18 -12.62 13.09
CA THR A 108 2.76 -12.06 14.39
C THR A 108 1.42 -12.62 14.87
N GLU A 109 1.18 -12.58 16.18
CA GLU A 109 -0.13 -12.99 16.75
C GLU A 109 -1.26 -12.07 16.29
N GLU A 110 -0.94 -10.83 15.92
CA GLU A 110 -1.90 -9.83 15.47
C GLU A 110 -2.43 -10.20 14.08
N GLU A 111 -1.53 -10.55 13.15
CA GLU A 111 -1.88 -11.01 11.81
C GLU A 111 -2.79 -12.25 11.86
N ALA A 112 -2.47 -13.20 12.75
CA ALA A 112 -3.30 -14.38 12.95
C ALA A 112 -4.70 -14.03 13.50
N LYS A 113 -4.80 -13.07 14.44
CA LYS A 113 -6.09 -12.63 14.99
C LYS A 113 -6.92 -11.86 13.97
N GLU A 114 -6.29 -11.03 13.15
CA GLU A 114 -6.95 -10.30 12.05
C GLU A 114 -7.47 -11.27 10.98
N ALA A 115 -6.73 -12.35 10.70
CA ALA A 115 -7.19 -13.45 9.87
C ALA A 115 -8.29 -14.33 10.53
N GLY A 116 -8.72 -14.01 11.76
CA GLY A 116 -9.79 -14.71 12.46
C GLY A 116 -9.35 -15.94 13.26
N TYR A 117 -8.04 -16.18 13.41
CA TYR A 117 -7.52 -17.29 14.19
C TYR A 117 -7.52 -16.96 15.69
N ARG A 118 -8.02 -17.89 16.50
CA ARG A 118 -7.93 -17.83 17.96
C ARG A 118 -6.67 -18.51 18.48
N LYS A 119 -6.16 -18.05 19.62
CA LYS A 119 -4.99 -18.67 20.26
C LYS A 119 -5.32 -20.11 20.69
N SER A 120 -4.43 -21.04 20.38
CA SER A 120 -4.52 -22.40 20.93
C SER A 120 -4.41 -22.35 22.46
N MET A 121 -5.40 -22.93 23.15
CA MET A 121 -5.37 -23.04 24.61
C MET A 121 -4.60 -24.30 25.01
N ARG A 122 -3.40 -24.07 25.59
CA ARG A 122 -2.35 -25.02 26.02
C ARG A 122 -1.50 -25.60 24.88
#